data_AF-A0A2J4YR36-F1
#
_entry.id   AF-A0A2J4YR36-F1
#
_cell.length_a   1.000
_cell.length_b   1.000
_cell.length_c   1.000
_cell.angle_alpha   90.00
_cell.angle_beta   90.00
_cell.angle_gamma   90.00
#
_symmetry.space_group_name_H-M   'P 1'
#
loop_
_entity.id
_entity.type
_entity.pdbx_description
1 polymer ?
#
loop_
_entity_poly.entity_id
_entity_poly.type
_entity_poly.pdbx_seq_one_letter_code
_entity_poly.pdbx_strand_id
1 'polypeptide(L)' 'NMAQAIAVLADIERLCPQLVKAPPGGLLQPVDLHSAMNALKDE' A
#
# COMPACT_ATOMS: atom_id res chain seq x y z
N ASN A 1 5.43 13.38 -10.34
CA ASN A 1 6.14 12.27 -9.66
C ASN A 1 5.33 10.95 -9.59
N MET A 2 4.00 10.94 -9.82
CA MET A 2 3.22 9.69 -9.77
C MET A 2 3.60 8.65 -10.83
N ALA A 3 3.90 9.09 -12.06
CA ALA A 3 4.31 8.18 -13.14
C ALA A 3 5.54 7.33 -12.77
N GLN A 4 6.47 7.90 -11.98
CA GLN A 4 7.66 7.20 -11.50
C GLN A 4 7.30 6.16 -10.43
N ALA A 5 6.41 6.50 -9.49
CA ALA A 5 5.93 5.55 -8.49
C ALA A 5 5.23 4.35 -9.13
N ILE A 6 4.39 4.61 -10.15
CA ILE A 6 3.71 3.54 -10.90
C ILE A 6 4.72 2.63 -11.61
N ALA A 7 5.69 3.20 -12.32
CA ALA A 7 6.71 2.42 -13.01
C ALA A 7 7.53 1.55 -12.04
N VAL A 8 7.92 2.10 -10.88
CA VAL A 8 8.66 1.37 -9.85
C VAL A 8 7.85 0.21 -9.28
N LEU A 9 6.57 0.42 -8.96
CA LEU A 9 5.71 -0.65 -8.44
C LEU A 9 5.51 -1.77 -9.48
N ALA A 10 5.32 -1.41 -10.75
CA ALA A 10 5.22 -2.39 -11.84
C ALA A 10 6.51 -3.22 -12.01
N ASP A 11 7.67 -2.59 -11.89
CA ASP A 11 8.94 -3.31 -11.91
C ASP A 11 9.12 -4.20 -10.68
N ILE A 12 8.67 -3.78 -9.50
CA ILE A 12 8.68 -4.63 -8.29
C ILE A 12 7.80 -5.88 -8.48
N GLU A 13 6.60 -5.72 -9.03
CA GLU A 13 5.70 -6.85 -9.31
C GLU A 13 6.32 -7.85 -10.30
N ARG A 14 7.01 -7.34 -11.34
CA ARG A 14 7.63 -8.17 -12.38
C ARG A 14 8.94 -8.83 -11.94
N LEU A 15 9.79 -8.12 -11.22
CA LEU A 15 11.15 -8.55 -10.88
C LEU A 15 11.27 -9.19 -9.50
N CYS A 16 10.39 -8.80 -8.57
CA CYS A 16 10.48 -9.17 -7.15
C CYS A 16 9.11 -9.62 -6.59
N PRO A 17 8.48 -10.66 -7.15
CA PRO A 17 7.14 -11.11 -6.74
C PRO A 17 7.05 -11.51 -5.26
N GLN A 18 8.16 -11.88 -4.62
CA GLN A 18 8.24 -12.16 -3.19
C GLN A 18 7.91 -10.94 -2.32
N LEU A 19 8.27 -9.73 -2.76
CA LEU A 19 8.02 -8.50 -2.01
C LEU A 19 6.54 -8.10 -2.04
N VAL A 20 5.80 -8.53 -3.07
CA VAL A 20 4.35 -8.33 -3.15
C VAL A 20 3.62 -9.32 -2.26
N LYS A 21 4.05 -10.60 -2.25
CA LYS A 21 3.43 -11.65 -1.44
C LYS A 21 3.69 -11.48 0.06
N ALA A 22 4.90 -11.04 0.42
CA ALA A 22 5.33 -10.86 1.79
C ALA A 22 6.14 -9.55 1.90
N PRO A 23 5.47 -8.39 1.91
CA PRO A 23 6.15 -7.11 2.00
C PRO A 23 6.81 -6.97 3.38
N PRO A 24 8.10 -6.57 3.44
CA PRO A 24 8.70 -6.21 4.72
C PRO A 24 7.98 -4.99 5.31
N GLY A 25 7.90 -4.90 6.63
CA GLY A 25 7.17 -3.82 7.31
C GLY A 25 7.62 -2.41 6.93
N GLY A 26 8.86 -2.21 6.48
CA GLY A 26 9.33 -0.92 5.98
C GLY A 26 8.83 -0.53 4.58
N LEU A 27 8.25 -1.45 3.81
CA LEU A 27 7.87 -1.23 2.41
C LEU A 27 6.40 -0.87 2.25
N LEU A 28 5.52 -1.63 2.92
CA LEU A 28 4.08 -1.37 2.91
C LEU A 28 3.57 -1.33 4.34
N GLN A 29 2.70 -0.36 4.60
CA GLN A 29 2.04 -0.18 5.89
C GLN A 29 0.53 -0.13 5.68
N PRO A 30 -0.24 -0.92 6.44
CA PRO A 30 -1.70 -0.79 6.45
C PRO A 30 -2.09 0.61 6.92
N VAL A 31 -3.06 1.21 6.24
CA VAL A 31 -3.72 2.44 6.70
C VAL A 31 -5.05 2.02 7.32
N ASP A 32 -5.21 2.20 8.63
CA ASP A 32 -6.47 1.88 9.30
C ASP A 32 -7.52 2.94 9.00
N LEU A 33 -8.63 2.50 8.41
CA LEU A 33 -9.76 3.35 8.06
C LEU A 33 -10.94 3.18 9.03
N HIS A 34 -10.90 2.22 9.96
CA HIS A 34 -12.01 1.98 10.88
C HIS A 34 -12.28 3.19 11.78
N SER A 35 -11.22 3.83 12.27
CA SER A 35 -11.36 5.04 13.08
C SER A 35 -12.11 6.15 12.34
N ALA A 36 -11.79 6.37 11.05
CA ALA A 36 -12.48 7.36 10.23
C ALA A 36 -13.94 6.94 9.97
N MET A 37 -14.17 5.66 9.67
CA MET A 37 -15.49 5.14 9.37
C MET A 37 -16.45 5.20 10.58
N ASN A 38 -15.95 4.96 11.79
CA ASN A 38 -16.75 5.04 13.01
C ASN A 38 -17.11 6.50 13.33
N ALA A 39 -16.16 7.43 13.17
CA ALA A 39 -16.45 8.85 13.37
C ALA A 39 -17.52 9.40 12.41
N LEU A 40 -17.64 8.83 11.20
CA LEU A 40 -18.69 9.17 10.23
C LEU A 40 -20.06 8.54 10.54
N LYS A 41 -20.13 7.53 11.41
CA LYS A 41 -21.39 6.83 11.76
C LYS A 41 -22.10 7.44 12.97
N ASP A 42 -21.38 8.23 13.75
CA ASP A 42 -21.93 8.93 14.93
C ASP A 42 -22.52 10.33 14.57
N GLU A 43 -22.70 10.61 13.26
CA GLU A 43 -23.52 11.71 12.70
C GLU A 43 -24.85 11.18 12.16
#